data_AF-A0A321LPG9-F1
#
_entry.id   AF-A0A321LPG9-F1
#
_cell.length_a   1.000
_cell.length_b   1.000
_cell.length_c   1.000
_cell.angle_alpha   90.00
_cell.angle_beta   90.00
_cell.angle_gamma   90.00
#
_symmetry.space_group_name_H-M   'P 1'
#
loop_
_entity.id
_entity.type
_entity.pdbx_description
1 polymer ?
#
loop_
_entity_poly.entity_id
_entity_poly.type
_entity_poly.pdbx_seq_one_letter_code
_entity_poly.pdbx_strand_id
1 'polypeptide(L)'
;MSRLLILSSLLLCSCVAEADQSGFAGCLPDGIKPGDVVSAQLISSGPSGSEVKRVTVEQILNNLKAVCQDGKLVDSNGREIRFYRLTGCWGNPPFNYQEILDTQRREIDDLKKRYTVVEMTCNPDGPLIK
;
A
#
# COMPACT_ATOMS: atom_id res chain seq x y z
N MET A 1 54.45 -42.67 12.17
CA MET A 1 52.98 -42.90 12.17
C MET A 1 52.40 -42.02 13.26
N SER A 2 52.05 -40.77 12.95
CA SER A 2 50.68 -40.30 12.62
C SER A 2 49.80 -40.15 13.87
N ARG A 3 49.50 -38.90 14.27
CA ARG A 3 48.24 -38.41 14.92
C ARG A 3 48.24 -36.87 14.84
N LEU A 4 47.74 -36.29 13.74
CA LEU A 4 46.42 -35.65 13.57
C LEU A 4 46.17 -34.44 14.48
N LEU A 5 46.33 -33.25 13.91
CA LEU A 5 45.90 -31.95 14.44
C LEU A 5 44.39 -31.80 14.21
N ILE A 6 43.61 -31.51 15.25
CA ILE A 6 42.19 -31.17 15.14
C ILE A 6 42.07 -29.64 15.14
N LEU A 7 41.88 -29.06 13.96
CA LEU A 7 41.49 -27.66 13.76
C LEU A 7 39.97 -27.54 13.98
N SER A 8 39.58 -27.03 15.15
CA SER A 8 38.20 -26.68 15.45
C SER A 8 37.86 -25.32 14.81
N SER A 9 37.18 -25.36 13.67
CA SER A 9 36.63 -24.16 13.01
C SER A 9 35.27 -23.83 13.60
N LEU A 10 35.20 -22.74 14.38
CA LEU A 10 33.95 -22.11 14.77
C LEU A 10 33.32 -21.44 13.54
N LEU A 11 32.31 -22.09 12.94
CA LEU A 11 31.40 -21.44 12.00
C LEU A 11 30.46 -20.51 12.77
N LEU A 12 30.77 -19.21 12.75
CA LEU A 12 29.82 -18.14 13.07
C LEU A 12 28.76 -18.12 11.97
N CYS A 13 27.62 -18.76 12.24
CA CYS A 13 26.44 -18.66 11.41
C CYS A 13 25.77 -17.30 11.72
N SER A 14 26.18 -16.26 11.00
CA SER A 14 25.43 -15.01 10.96
C SER A 14 24.16 -15.27 10.16
N CYS A 15 23.07 -15.59 10.86
CA CYS A 15 21.73 -15.53 10.29
C CYS A 15 21.40 -14.06 9.98
N VAL A 16 21.67 -13.64 8.75
CA VAL A 16 21.13 -12.40 8.20
C VAL A 16 19.63 -12.64 8.04
N ALA A 17 18.84 -12.20 9.02
CA ALA A 17 17.40 -12.14 8.91
C ALA A 17 17.01 -10.86 8.16
N GLU A 18 17.16 -10.86 6.84
CA GLU A 18 16.44 -9.92 5.99
C GLU A 18 15.06 -10.52 5.70
N ALA A 19 14.16 -10.36 6.66
CA ALA A 19 12.73 -10.48 6.43
C ALA A 19 12.16 -9.05 6.38
N ASP A 20 12.35 -8.38 5.25
CA ASP A 20 11.46 -7.28 4.85
C ASP A 20 10.12 -7.92 4.40
N GLN A 21 9.44 -8.56 5.35
CA GLN A 21 8.07 -8.99 5.20
C GLN A 21 7.25 -7.96 5.95
N SER A 22 6.72 -6.98 5.23
CA SER A 22 5.71 -6.06 5.74
C SER A 22 4.68 -6.89 6.54
N GLY A 23 4.50 -6.60 7.83
CA GLY A 23 3.72 -7.42 8.76
C GLY A 23 2.23 -7.60 8.41
N PHE A 24 1.82 -7.07 7.25
CA PHE A 24 0.47 -7.05 6.71
C PHE A 24 0.20 -8.12 5.64
N ALA A 25 1.24 -8.77 5.10
CA ALA A 25 1.13 -9.61 3.90
C ALA A 25 0.08 -10.74 4.00
N GLY A 26 -0.16 -11.27 5.21
CA GLY A 26 -1.15 -12.32 5.44
C GLY A 26 -2.61 -11.84 5.51
N CYS A 27 -2.87 -10.54 5.51
CA CYS A 27 -4.19 -9.96 5.80
C CYS A 27 -4.60 -8.85 4.83
N LEU A 28 -3.77 -8.59 3.82
CA LEU A 28 -4.18 -7.81 2.67
C LEU A 28 -5.16 -8.62 1.82
N PRO A 29 -6.23 -7.99 1.29
CA PRO A 29 -7.13 -8.67 0.37
C PRO A 29 -6.41 -9.01 -0.94
N ASP A 30 -6.95 -10.02 -1.65
CA ASP A 30 -6.40 -10.45 -2.94
C ASP A 30 -6.25 -9.28 -3.92
N GLY A 31 -5.09 -9.24 -4.58
CA GLY A 31 -4.77 -8.20 -5.56
C GLY A 31 -4.38 -6.84 -4.96
N ILE A 32 -4.20 -6.72 -3.64
CA ILE A 32 -3.57 -5.55 -3.00
C ILE A 32 -2.20 -5.95 -2.45
N LYS A 33 -1.17 -5.17 -2.79
CA LYS A 33 0.21 -5.37 -2.30
C LYS A 33 0.67 -4.19 -1.44
N PRO A 34 1.60 -4.40 -0.50
CA PRO A 34 2.15 -3.33 0.33
C PRO A 34 2.71 -2.15 -0.49
N GLY A 35 3.32 -2.44 -1.63
CA GLY A 35 3.89 -1.44 -2.54
C GLY A 35 2.89 -0.76 -3.48
N ASP A 36 1.61 -1.14 -3.49
CA ASP A 36 0.62 -0.49 -4.35
C ASP A 36 0.44 0.98 -3.94
N VAL A 37 0.24 1.86 -4.93
CA VAL A 37 0.10 3.30 -4.71
C VAL A 37 -1.33 3.63 -4.33
N VAL A 38 -1.51 4.30 -3.18
CA VAL A 38 -2.79 4.82 -2.69
C VAL A 38 -3.02 6.24 -3.24
N SER A 39 -1.99 7.07 -3.25
CA SER A 39 -2.06 8.42 -3.81
C SER A 39 -0.75 8.84 -4.48
N ALA A 40 -0.84 9.66 -5.51
CA ALA A 40 0.29 10.25 -6.21
C ALA A 40 -0.01 11.74 -6.44
N GLN A 41 0.81 12.62 -5.86
CA GLN A 41 0.62 14.07 -5.92
C GLN A 41 1.87 14.75 -6.45
N LEU A 42 1.68 15.68 -7.38
CA LEU A 42 2.73 16.59 -7.83
C LEU A 42 3.10 17.55 -6.68
N ILE A 43 4.37 17.53 -6.27
CA ILE A 43 4.89 18.40 -5.21
C ILE A 43 5.56 19.63 -5.81
N SER A 44 6.27 19.47 -6.92
CA SER A 44 6.95 20.56 -7.61
C SER A 44 7.00 20.32 -9.12
N SER A 45 6.98 21.41 -9.88
CA SER A 45 7.26 21.42 -11.32
C SER A 45 8.17 22.59 -11.63
N GLY A 46 9.26 22.33 -12.35
CA GLY A 46 10.20 23.35 -12.75
C GLY A 46 11.09 22.93 -13.92
N PRO A 47 12.10 23.76 -14.27
CA PRO A 47 13.00 23.50 -15.38
C PRO A 47 13.79 22.19 -15.25
N SER A 48 14.01 21.72 -14.02
CA SER A 48 14.69 20.47 -13.69
C SER A 48 13.78 19.24 -13.72
N GLY A 49 12.51 19.40 -14.09
CA GLY A 49 11.51 18.34 -14.12
C GLY A 49 10.43 18.51 -13.05
N SER A 50 9.60 17.47 -12.92
CA SER A 50 8.49 17.41 -11.98
C SER A 50 8.75 16.34 -10.91
N GLU A 51 8.41 16.66 -9.67
CA GLU A 51 8.52 15.75 -8.53
C GLU A 51 7.13 15.26 -8.11
N VAL A 52 6.95 13.94 -8.12
CA VAL A 52 5.70 13.30 -7.69
C VAL A 52 5.94 12.54 -6.41
N LYS A 53 5.23 12.90 -5.34
CA LYS A 53 5.18 12.14 -4.10
C LYS A 53 4.14 11.05 -4.22
N ARG A 54 4.57 9.80 -4.03
CA ARG A 54 3.71 8.63 -3.99
C ARG A 54 3.55 8.15 -2.55
N VAL A 55 2.34 7.77 -2.17
CA VAL A 55 2.04 7.13 -0.89
C VAL A 55 1.59 5.70 -1.16
N THR A 56 2.23 4.73 -0.51
CA THR A 56 1.94 3.30 -0.70
C THR A 56 0.92 2.77 0.32
N VAL A 57 0.39 1.57 0.06
CA VAL A 57 -0.48 0.85 0.99
C VAL A 57 0.21 0.65 2.33
N GLU A 58 1.46 0.18 2.32
CA GLU A 58 2.24 0.00 3.54
C GLU A 58 2.37 1.27 4.37
N GLN A 59 2.66 2.42 3.72
CA GLN A 59 2.78 3.69 4.41
C GLN A 59 1.45 4.11 5.06
N ILE A 60 0.33 3.94 4.35
CA ILE A 60 -0.99 4.20 4.92
C ILE A 60 -1.29 3.28 6.11
N LEU A 61 -1.01 1.99 5.98
CA LEU A 61 -1.25 1.02 7.06
C LEU A 61 -0.40 1.31 8.29
N ASN A 62 0.87 1.66 8.10
CA ASN A 62 1.74 2.12 9.19
C ASN A 62 1.19 3.38 9.87
N ASN A 63 0.71 4.36 9.09
CA ASN A 63 0.12 5.60 9.62
C ASN A 63 -1.17 5.35 10.39
N LEU A 64 -1.99 4.40 9.94
CA LEU A 64 -3.20 3.95 10.65
C LEU A 64 -2.90 3.06 11.86
N LYS A 65 -1.62 2.71 12.07
CA LYS A 65 -1.16 1.69 13.02
C LYS A 65 -1.97 0.41 12.87
N ALA A 66 -2.16 0.01 11.62
CA ALA A 66 -2.94 -1.14 11.27
C ALA A 66 -2.34 -2.40 11.90
N VAL A 67 -3.18 -3.35 12.26
CA VAL A 67 -2.76 -4.67 12.70
C VAL A 67 -3.62 -5.72 12.03
N CYS A 68 -3.05 -6.91 11.83
CA CYS A 68 -3.87 -8.05 11.48
C CYS A 68 -4.42 -8.71 12.75
N GLN A 69 -5.74 -8.80 12.83
CA GLN A 69 -6.46 -9.44 13.91
C GLN A 69 -7.51 -10.37 13.33
N ASP A 70 -7.45 -11.67 13.67
CA ASP A 70 -8.40 -12.69 13.23
C ASP A 70 -8.60 -12.74 11.69
N GLY A 71 -7.50 -12.59 10.95
CA GLY A 71 -7.50 -12.57 9.47
C GLY A 71 -8.07 -11.28 8.86
N LYS A 72 -8.33 -10.25 9.67
CA LYS A 72 -8.80 -8.94 9.23
C LYS A 72 -7.75 -7.88 9.49
N LEU A 73 -7.65 -6.95 8.55
CA LEU A 73 -6.86 -5.75 8.74
C LEU A 73 -7.69 -4.70 9.49
N VAL A 74 -7.24 -4.25 10.65
CA VAL A 74 -7.95 -3.27 11.49
C VAL A 74 -7.04 -2.09 11.82
N ASP A 75 -7.60 -0.90 11.99
CA ASP A 75 -6.87 0.31 12.39
C ASP A 75 -6.64 0.40 13.92
N SER A 76 -5.96 1.45 14.38
CA SER A 76 -5.71 1.70 15.80
C SER A 76 -6.95 1.81 16.68
N ASN A 77 -8.12 2.06 16.09
CA ASN A 77 -9.41 2.18 16.79
C ASN A 77 -10.21 0.87 16.75
N GLY A 78 -9.63 -0.20 16.20
CA GLY A 78 -10.29 -1.49 16.01
C GLY A 78 -11.31 -1.50 14.86
N ARG A 79 -11.31 -0.49 13.98
CA ARG A 79 -12.19 -0.48 12.80
C ARG A 79 -11.54 -1.28 11.68
N GLU A 80 -12.30 -2.18 11.07
CA GLU A 80 -11.82 -2.94 9.92
C GLU A 80 -11.51 -2.01 8.75
N ILE A 81 -10.34 -2.22 8.13
CA ILE A 81 -9.81 -1.46 7.01
C ILE A 81 -10.30 -2.10 5.71
N ARG A 82 -10.88 -1.28 4.83
CA ARG A 82 -11.34 -1.70 3.50
C ARG A 82 -10.69 -0.84 2.43
N PHE A 83 -10.22 -1.48 1.37
CA PHE A 83 -9.66 -0.79 0.21
C PHE A 83 -10.75 -0.55 -0.83
N TYR A 84 -10.84 0.67 -1.37
CA TYR A 84 -11.76 1.02 -2.44
C TYR A 84 -10.96 1.57 -3.63
N ARG A 85 -11.10 1.00 -4.81
CA ARG A 85 -10.41 1.49 -6.02
C ARG A 85 -11.23 2.60 -6.66
N LEU A 86 -10.67 3.81 -6.70
CA LEU A 86 -11.29 4.92 -7.35
C LEU A 86 -11.37 4.69 -8.87
N THR A 87 -12.39 5.28 -9.46
CA THR A 87 -12.60 5.46 -10.90
C THR A 87 -12.59 6.96 -11.19
N GLY A 88 -12.29 7.35 -12.44
CA GLY A 88 -12.36 8.75 -12.89
C GLY A 88 -11.14 9.24 -13.65
N CYS A 89 -10.07 8.44 -13.71
CA CYS A 89 -8.85 8.77 -14.45
C CYS A 89 -8.98 8.45 -15.94
N TRP A 90 -10.01 9.03 -16.57
CA TRP A 90 -10.27 8.86 -18.00
C TRP A 90 -9.50 9.89 -18.82
N GLY A 91 -8.94 9.49 -19.96
CA GLY A 91 -8.51 10.44 -20.98
C GLY A 91 -9.70 11.08 -21.70
N ASN A 92 -10.71 10.26 -22.02
CA ASN A 92 -12.02 10.70 -22.52
C ASN A 92 -13.11 10.05 -21.64
N PRO A 93 -13.82 10.83 -20.80
CA PRO A 93 -14.81 10.28 -19.88
C PRO A 93 -16.03 9.73 -20.63
N PRO A 94 -16.73 8.72 -20.07
CA PRO A 94 -18.00 8.25 -20.64
C PRO A 94 -19.09 9.34 -20.52
N PHE A 95 -20.16 9.25 -21.33
CA PHE A 95 -21.22 10.26 -21.32
C PHE A 95 -21.91 10.41 -19.95
N ASN A 96 -21.99 9.33 -19.17
CA ASN A 96 -22.59 9.29 -17.83
C ASN A 96 -21.55 9.37 -16.70
N TYR A 97 -20.38 9.95 -16.96
CA TYR A 97 -19.29 9.98 -15.98
C TYR A 97 -19.70 10.58 -14.63
N GLN A 98 -20.59 11.58 -14.63
CA GLN A 98 -21.06 12.24 -13.41
C GLN A 98 -21.82 11.28 -12.51
N GLU A 99 -22.71 10.45 -13.09
CA GLU A 99 -23.48 9.43 -12.35
C GLU A 99 -22.56 8.35 -11.75
N ILE A 100 -21.50 7.98 -12.47
CA ILE A 100 -20.48 7.05 -11.99
C ILE A 100 -19.76 7.63 -10.76
N LEU A 101 -19.33 8.89 -10.83
CA LEU A 101 -18.64 9.55 -9.71
C LEU A 101 -19.56 9.78 -8.50
N ASP A 102 -20.83 10.12 -8.73
CA ASP A 102 -21.82 10.31 -7.66
C ASP A 102 -22.17 8.97 -6.98
N THR A 103 -22.24 7.88 -7.73
CA THR A 103 -22.44 6.53 -7.19
C THR A 103 -21.24 6.09 -6.38
N GLN A 104 -20.03 6.25 -6.92
CA GLN A 104 -18.78 5.98 -6.19
C GLN A 104 -18.70 6.75 -4.87
N ARG A 105 -19.04 8.05 -4.85
CA ARG A 105 -19.03 8.85 -3.63
C ARG A 105 -20.01 8.30 -2.59
N ARG A 106 -21.25 7.96 -2.99
CA ARG A 106 -22.25 7.38 -2.09
C ARG A 106 -21.79 6.06 -1.48
N GLU A 107 -21.21 5.18 -2.29
CA GLU A 107 -20.67 3.90 -1.81
C GLU A 107 -19.55 4.08 -0.79
N ILE A 108 -18.61 4.98 -1.07
CA ILE A 108 -17.51 5.31 -0.15
C ILE A 108 -18.05 5.89 1.15
N ASP A 109 -19.00 6.83 1.08
CA ASP A 109 -19.60 7.44 2.26
C ASP A 109 -20.35 6.41 3.12
N ASP A 110 -21.05 5.47 2.49
CA ASP A 110 -21.71 4.37 3.19
C ASP A 110 -20.72 3.38 3.83
N LEU A 111 -19.60 3.09 3.18
CA LEU A 111 -18.52 2.28 3.76
C LEU A 111 -17.88 2.97 4.95
N LYS A 112 -17.59 4.28 4.85
CA LYS A 112 -16.96 5.08 5.91
C LYS A 112 -17.77 5.17 7.20
N LYS A 113 -19.09 4.91 7.16
CA LYS A 113 -19.92 4.78 8.37
C LYS A 113 -19.53 3.59 9.25
N ARG A 114 -18.94 2.54 8.68
CA ARG A 114 -18.65 1.26 9.38
C ARG A 114 -17.18 0.88 9.37
N TYR A 115 -16.46 1.26 8.32
CA TYR A 115 -15.07 0.85 8.07
C TYR A 115 -14.13 2.05 8.00
N THR A 116 -12.85 1.79 8.20
CA THR A 116 -11.79 2.71 7.79
C THR A 116 -11.49 2.44 6.33
N VAL A 117 -11.79 3.39 5.44
CA VAL A 117 -11.69 3.19 3.99
C VAL A 117 -10.38 3.79 3.48
N VAL A 118 -9.56 2.97 2.82
CA VAL A 118 -8.38 3.39 2.08
C VAL A 118 -8.75 3.48 0.60
N GLU A 119 -8.81 4.71 0.10
CA GLU A 119 -9.13 5.01 -1.29
C GLU A 119 -7.87 4.88 -2.17
N MET A 120 -7.83 3.86 -3.02
CA MET A 120 -6.74 3.62 -3.97
C MET A 120 -6.94 4.49 -5.21
N THR A 121 -5.95 5.34 -5.52
CA THR A 121 -5.96 6.21 -6.71
C THR A 121 -6.20 5.43 -8.00
N CYS A 122 -6.93 6.05 -8.95
CA CYS A 122 -7.04 5.56 -10.33
C CYS A 122 -5.84 5.94 -11.20
N ASN A 123 -4.92 6.75 -10.68
CA ASN A 123 -3.71 7.19 -11.37
C ASN A 123 -2.49 7.01 -10.44
N PRO A 124 -1.93 5.79 -10.37
CA PRO A 124 -0.78 5.48 -9.51
C PRO A 124 0.53 6.13 -10.01
N ASP A 125 0.61 6.45 -11.31
CA ASP A 125 1.78 7.09 -11.91
C ASP A 125 1.85 8.58 -11.57
N GLY A 126 0.71 9.20 -11.21
CA GLY A 126 0.57 10.62 -10.96
C GLY A 126 0.20 11.41 -12.22
N PRO A 127 -0.10 12.71 -12.09
CA PRO A 127 -0.48 13.53 -13.24
C PRO A 127 0.61 13.49 -14.32
N LEU A 128 0.22 13.19 -15.56
CA LEU A 128 1.12 13.28 -16.70
C LEU A 128 1.38 14.75 -16.99
N ILE A 129 2.62 15.20 -16.81
CA ILE A 129 3.04 16.55 -17.15
C ILE A 129 4.00 16.42 -18.34
N LYS A 130 3.59 16.98 -19.48
CA LYS A 130 4.42 17.11 -20.68
C LYS A 130 5.11 18.46 -20.69
#